data_AF-A0A198F3M9-F1
#
_entry.id   AF-A0A198F3M9-F1
#
_cell.length_a   1.000
_cell.length_b   1.000
_cell.length_c   1.000
_cell.angle_alpha   90.00
_cell.angle_beta   90.00
_cell.angle_gamma   90.00
#
_symmetry.space_group_name_H-M   'P 1'
#
loop_
_entity.id
_entity.type
_entity.pdbx_description
1 polymer ?
#
loop_
_entity_poly.entity_id
_entity_poly.type
_entity_poly.pdbx_seq_one_letter_code
_entity_poly.pdbx_strand_id
1 'polypeptide(L)'
;MSWPFLAVLFSGWLYIDAAYRGPNWQRWIFRPITLLLLLLWAWQVPEHSINSYLIVGALFVTLLSDLLKIFDGKYLLPSLALICLSYILYLVSFLLPLELTFYLPLLA
;
A
#
# COMPACT_ATOMS: atom_id res chain seq x y z
N MET A 1 -19.15 8.99 -7.59
CA MET A 1 -18.77 7.58 -7.80
C MET A 1 -18.31 6.99 -6.46
N SER A 2 -19.23 6.41 -5.69
CA SER A 2 -19.01 5.92 -4.30
C SER A 2 -18.45 4.50 -4.18
N TRP A 3 -18.21 3.84 -5.31
CA TRP A 3 -17.79 2.44 -5.37
C TRP A 3 -16.41 2.15 -4.77
N PRO A 4 -15.35 2.97 -5.01
CA PRO A 4 -14.04 2.75 -4.39
C PRO A 4 -14.09 2.91 -2.87
N PHE A 5 -14.89 3.84 -2.38
CA PHE A 5 -15.09 4.06 -0.94
C PHE A 5 -15.74 2.86 -0.26
N LEU A 6 -16.80 2.29 -0.87
CA LEU A 6 -17.42 1.07 -0.38
C LEU A 6 -16.45 -0.11 -0.39
N ALA A 7 -15.65 -0.27 -1.45
CA ALA A 7 -14.65 -1.33 -1.52
C ALA A 7 -13.59 -1.22 -0.41
N VAL A 8 -13.11 -0.02 -0.10
CA VAL A 8 -12.17 0.23 1.00
C VAL A 8 -12.83 -0.01 2.36
N LEU A 9 -14.08 0.41 2.54
CA LEU A 9 -14.81 0.26 3.80
C LEU A 9 -15.15 -1.20 4.09
N PHE A 10 -15.66 -1.93 3.10
CA PHE A 10 -15.91 -3.37 3.21
C PHE A 10 -14.62 -4.16 3.35
N SER A 11 -13.53 -3.73 2.71
CA SER A 11 -12.26 -4.42 2.90
C SER A 11 -11.69 -4.21 4.31
N GLY A 12 -11.74 -2.99 4.83
CA GLY A 12 -11.36 -2.70 6.21
C GLY A 12 -12.19 -3.49 7.22
N TRP A 13 -13.50 -3.58 7.00
CA TRP A 13 -14.41 -4.33 7.87
C TRP A 13 -14.11 -5.85 7.86
N LEU A 14 -13.92 -6.44 6.69
CA LEU A 14 -13.56 -7.86 6.57
C LEU A 14 -12.18 -8.17 7.18
N TYR A 15 -11.22 -7.25 7.09
CA TYR A 15 -9.94 -7.39 7.77
C TYR A 15 -10.10 -7.41 9.29
N ILE A 16 -10.88 -6.47 9.83
CA ILE A 16 -11.13 -6.37 11.27
C ILE A 16 -11.87 -7.63 11.76
N ASP A 17 -12.89 -8.07 11.04
CA ASP A 17 -13.64 -9.28 11.40
C ASP A 17 -12.74 -10.53 11.36
N ALA A 18 -11.90 -10.68 10.34
CA ALA A 18 -10.91 -11.75 10.25
C ALA A 18 -9.82 -11.67 11.35
N ALA A 19 -9.44 -10.47 11.79
CA ALA A 19 -8.41 -10.29 12.81
C ALA A 19 -8.90 -10.59 14.24
N TYR A 20 -10.18 -10.34 14.54
CA TYR A 20 -10.75 -10.52 15.88
C TYR A 20 -11.59 -11.79 16.05
N ARG A 21 -12.21 -12.29 14.98
CA ARG A 21 -13.13 -13.45 15.02
C ARG A 21 -12.72 -14.59 14.08
N GLY A 22 -11.86 -14.31 13.12
CA GLY A 22 -11.45 -15.27 12.10
C GLY A 22 -10.30 -16.19 12.51
N PRO A 23 -10.24 -17.42 11.97
CA PRO A 23 -9.05 -18.26 12.06
C PRO A 23 -7.85 -17.59 11.37
N ASN A 24 -6.64 -17.80 11.92
CA ASN A 24 -5.41 -17.09 11.51
C ASN A 24 -5.18 -17.07 9.98
N TRP A 25 -5.58 -18.11 9.24
CA TRP A 25 -5.43 -18.19 7.78
C TRP A 25 -6.21 -17.10 7.01
N GLN A 26 -7.35 -16.61 7.53
CA GLN A 26 -8.11 -15.54 6.88
C GLN A 26 -7.32 -14.23 6.85
N ARG A 27 -6.58 -13.92 7.93
CA ARG A 27 -5.72 -12.74 8.01
C ARG A 27 -4.60 -12.77 6.96
N TRP A 28 -4.08 -13.96 6.65
CA TRP A 28 -3.01 -14.15 5.68
C TRP A 28 -3.47 -13.97 4.23
N ILE A 29 -4.69 -14.37 3.90
CA ILE A 29 -5.26 -14.24 2.55
C ILE A 29 -5.78 -12.83 2.30
N PHE A 30 -6.34 -12.19 3.32
CA PHE A 30 -7.04 -10.93 3.14
C PHE A 30 -6.12 -9.79 2.69
N ARG A 31 -4.99 -9.63 3.38
CA ARG A 31 -4.02 -8.57 3.09
C ARG A 31 -3.49 -8.59 1.65
N PRO A 32 -2.96 -9.71 1.10
CA PRO A 32 -2.48 -9.73 -0.28
C PRO A 32 -3.60 -9.48 -1.30
N ILE A 33 -4.83 -9.95 -1.05
CA ILE A 33 -5.96 -9.66 -1.93
C ILE A 33 -6.26 -8.15 -1.95
N THR A 34 -6.31 -7.50 -0.79
CA THR A 34 -6.55 -6.04 -0.74
C THR A 34 -5.46 -5.24 -1.44
N LEU A 35 -4.19 -5.64 -1.28
CA LEU A 35 -3.08 -5.00 -1.99
C LEU A 35 -3.16 -5.21 -3.50
N LEU A 36 -3.58 -6.40 -3.95
CA LEU A 36 -3.77 -6.69 -5.37
C LEU A 36 -4.87 -5.79 -5.96
N LEU A 37 -6.00 -5.66 -5.26
CA LEU A 37 -7.09 -4.77 -5.66
C LEU A 37 -6.63 -3.30 -5.72
N LEU A 38 -5.88 -2.84 -4.71
CA LEU A 38 -5.31 -1.49 -4.70
C LEU A 38 -4.32 -1.27 -5.86
N LEU A 39 -3.51 -2.27 -6.19
CA LEU A 39 -2.57 -2.21 -7.30
C LEU A 39 -3.30 -2.12 -8.65
N LEU A 40 -4.33 -2.95 -8.87
CA LEU A 40 -5.17 -2.87 -10.06
C LEU A 40 -5.90 -1.53 -10.17
N TRP A 41 -6.33 -0.97 -9.03
CA TRP A 41 -6.96 0.33 -9.01
C TRP A 41 -5.97 1.47 -9.30
N ALA A 42 -4.78 1.44 -8.69
CA ALA A 42 -3.71 2.39 -8.97
C ALA A 42 -3.24 2.33 -10.43
N TRP A 43 -3.31 1.16 -11.06
CA TRP A 43 -3.01 0.99 -12.49
C TRP A 43 -4.01 1.69 -13.43
N GLN A 44 -5.25 1.89 -12.98
CA GLN A 44 -6.30 2.55 -13.80
C GLN A 44 -6.21 4.08 -13.78
N VAL A 45 -5.23 4.67 -13.09
CA VAL A 45 -5.07 6.12 -13.04
C VAL A 45 -4.73 6.66 -14.44
N PRO A 46 -5.52 7.61 -14.99
CA PRO A 46 -5.31 8.13 -16.34
C PRO A 46 -4.07 9.03 -16.45
N GLU A 47 -3.61 9.60 -15.34
CA GLU A 47 -2.40 10.42 -15.28
C GLU A 47 -1.16 9.54 -15.08
N HIS A 48 -0.47 9.25 -16.18
CA HIS A 48 0.80 8.54 -16.15
C HIS A 48 1.95 9.50 -15.85
N SER A 49 2.24 9.70 -14.57
CA SER A 49 3.38 10.48 -14.09
C SER A 49 4.47 9.57 -13.52
N ILE A 50 5.71 10.06 -13.42
CA ILE A 50 6.80 9.33 -12.73
C ILE A 50 6.38 8.97 -11.30
N ASN A 51 5.62 9.86 -10.64
CA ASN A 51 5.12 9.63 -9.29
C ASN A 51 4.12 8.47 -9.21
N SER A 52 3.15 8.40 -10.15
CA SER A 52 2.18 7.30 -10.18
C SER A 52 2.86 5.94 -10.38
N TYR A 53 3.90 5.87 -11.21
CA TYR A 53 4.66 4.63 -11.40
C TYR A 53 5.44 4.20 -10.14
N LEU A 54 5.99 5.15 -9.39
CA LEU A 54 6.67 4.86 -8.12
C LEU A 54 5.69 4.30 -7.08
N ILE A 55 4.47 4.85 -7.00
CA ILE A 55 3.41 4.36 -6.10
C ILE A 55 2.98 2.94 -6.47
N VAL A 56 2.76 2.67 -7.76
CA VAL A 56 2.41 1.32 -8.25
C VAL A 56 3.55 0.33 -7.97
N GLY A 57 4.79 0.73 -8.23
CA GLY A 57 5.97 -0.08 -7.92
C GLY A 57 6.09 -0.38 -6.42
N ALA A 58 5.86 0.63 -5.56
CA ALA A 58 5.87 0.47 -4.12
C ALA A 58 4.81 -0.54 -3.64
N LEU A 59 3.57 -0.44 -4.16
CA LEU A 59 2.49 -1.40 -3.89
C LEU A 59 2.86 -2.83 -4.31
N PHE A 60 3.46 -2.98 -5.49
CA PHE A 60 3.88 -4.28 -6.00
C PHE A 60 4.94 -4.93 -5.09
N VAL A 61 5.92 -4.15 -4.66
CA VAL A 61 6.96 -4.60 -3.73
C VAL A 61 6.36 -4.98 -2.36
N THR A 62 5.37 -4.22 -1.86
CA THR A 62 4.65 -4.60 -0.62
C THR A 62 3.94 -5.93 -0.77
N LEU A 63 3.27 -6.16 -1.92
CA LEU A 63 2.57 -7.41 -2.21
C LEU A 63 3.54 -8.59 -2.25
N LEU A 64 4.68 -8.46 -2.92
CA LEU A 64 5.73 -9.48 -2.92
C LEU A 64 6.24 -9.79 -1.51
N SER A 65 6.47 -8.76 -0.70
CA SER A 65 6.90 -8.94 0.69
C SER A 65 5.86 -9.72 1.51
N ASP A 66 4.58 -9.43 1.34
CA ASP A 66 3.50 -10.11 2.05
C ASP A 66 3.33 -11.56 1.58
N LEU A 67 3.49 -11.84 0.29
CA LEU A 67 3.52 -13.20 -0.24
C LEU A 67 4.68 -14.01 0.35
N LEU A 68 5.86 -13.40 0.50
CA LEU A 68 7.02 -14.06 1.13
C LEU A 68 6.78 -14.41 2.60
N LYS A 69 5.99 -13.62 3.35
CA LYS A 69 5.67 -13.91 4.76
C LYS A 69 4.73 -15.10 4.93
N ILE A 70 3.98 -15.47 3.89
CA ILE A 70 3.13 -16.67 3.91
C ILE A 70 3.99 -17.93 3.97
N PHE A 71 5.22 -17.88 3.44
CA PHE A 71 6.14 -19.01 3.48
C PHE A 71 6.88 -19.07 4.82
N ASP A 72 6.82 -20.24 5.46
CA ASP A 72 7.37 -20.48 6.80
C ASP A 72 8.83 -20.05 6.96
N GLY A 73 9.06 -19.11 7.89
CA GLY A 73 10.29 -18.78 8.64
C GLY A 73 11.55 -18.35 7.87
N LYS A 74 11.82 -18.95 6.71
CA LYS A 74 13.06 -18.79 5.94
C LYS A 74 13.15 -17.46 5.20
N TYR A 75 12.01 -16.80 4.98
CA TYR A 75 11.90 -15.58 4.17
C TYR A 75 11.69 -14.30 4.99
N LEU A 76 11.93 -14.33 6.30
CA LEU A 76 11.77 -13.14 7.16
C LEU A 76 12.69 -11.98 6.75
N LEU A 77 13.99 -12.25 6.56
CA LEU A 77 14.96 -11.24 6.11
C LEU A 77 14.64 -10.65 4.73
N PRO A 78 14.41 -11.45 3.66
CA PRO A 78 14.08 -10.90 2.34
C PRO A 78 12.74 -10.16 2.33
N SER A 79 11.75 -10.63 3.10
CA SER A 79 10.49 -9.91 3.26
C SER A 79 10.68 -8.53 3.90
N LEU A 80 11.51 -8.42 4.93
CA LEU A 80 11.82 -7.16 5.60
C LEU A 80 12.56 -6.20 4.66
N ALA A 81 13.51 -6.70 3.88
CA ALA A 81 14.23 -5.91 2.87
C ALA A 81 13.27 -5.33 1.81
N LEU A 82 12.32 -6.13 1.31
CA LEU A 82 11.30 -5.67 0.35
C LEU A 82 10.39 -4.61 0.96
N ILE A 83 9.95 -4.79 2.22
CA ILE A 83 9.15 -3.76 2.90
C ILE A 83 9.93 -2.45 3.03
N CYS A 84 11.22 -2.52 3.39
CA CYS A 84 12.08 -1.34 3.46
C CYS A 84 12.17 -0.64 2.09
N LEU A 85 12.38 -1.42 1.02
CA LEU A 85 12.42 -0.91 -0.35
C LEU A 85 11.11 -0.23 -0.75
N SER A 86 9.97 -0.82 -0.41
CA SER A 86 8.64 -0.23 -0.65
C SER A 86 8.50 1.13 0.04
N TYR A 87 8.93 1.26 1.31
CA TYR A 87 8.91 2.55 2.01
C TYR A 87 9.83 3.59 1.38
N ILE A 88 11.00 3.18 0.87
CA ILE A 88 11.91 4.10 0.15
C ILE A 88 11.23 4.62 -1.13
N LEU A 89 10.58 3.74 -1.90
CA LEU A 89 9.85 4.14 -3.11
C LEU A 89 8.73 5.13 -2.77
N TYR A 90 7.96 4.87 -1.71
CA TYR A 90 6.94 5.80 -1.24
C TYR A 90 7.52 7.14 -0.79
N LEU A 91 8.62 7.12 -0.04
CA LEU A 91 9.27 8.35 0.40
C LEU A 91 9.66 9.21 -0.80
N VAL A 92 10.30 8.60 -1.81
CA VAL A 92 10.68 9.31 -3.04
C VAL A 92 9.43 9.82 -3.77
N SER A 93 8.38 9.00 -3.89
CA SER A 93 7.15 9.39 -4.59
C SER A 93 6.49 10.62 -3.97
N PHE A 94 6.44 10.71 -2.64
CA PHE A 94 5.85 11.85 -1.95
C PHE A 94 6.78 13.07 -1.85
N LEU A 95 8.10 12.89 -1.88
CA LEU A 95 9.05 14.01 -1.90
C LEU A 95 9.08 14.75 -3.23
N LEU A 96 8.91 14.04 -4.36
CA LEU A 96 9.01 14.63 -5.70
C LEU A 96 8.07 15.83 -5.94
N PRO A 97 6.76 15.77 -5.60
CA PRO A 97 5.84 16.90 -5.80
C PRO A 97 5.81 17.87 -4.61
N LEU A 98 6.66 17.71 -3.58
CA LEU A 98 6.53 18.47 -2.34
C LEU A 98 6.96 19.93 -2.53
N GLU A 99 6.00 20.84 -2.62
CA GLU A 99 6.23 22.28 -2.57
C GLU A 99 6.07 22.79 -1.13
N LEU A 100 7.20 23.01 -0.45
CA LEU A 100 7.23 23.61 0.89
C LEU A 100 7.01 25.12 0.79
N THR A 101 5.78 25.56 0.96
CA THR A 101 5.46 26.99 1.10
C THR A 101 5.37 27.37 2.57
N PHE A 102 6.23 28.30 2.98
CA PHE A 102 6.15 28.91 4.31
C PHE A 102 5.20 30.11 4.24
N TYR A 103 4.02 29.98 4.84
CA TYR A 103 3.09 31.10 4.99
C TYR A 103 3.48 31.93 6.22
N LEU A 104 4.05 33.11 6.00
CA LEU A 104 4.40 34.08 7.05
C LEU A 104 3.43 35.27 7.01
N PRO A 105 2.32 35.24 7.78
CA PRO A 105 1.32 36.30 7.76
C PRO A 105 1.83 37.65 8.31
N LEU A 106 2.99 37.69 8.97
CA LEU A 106 3.56 38.92 9.52
C LEU A 106 4.27 39.80 8.47
N LEU A 107 4.48 39.27 7.25
CA LEU A 107 5.14 39.95 6.13
C LEU A 107 4.17 40.28 4.97
N ALA A 108 2.87 39.99 5.13
CA ALA A 108 1.79 40.27 4.17
C ALA A 108 0.95 41.45 4.63
#